data_AF-A0A929H0Q0-F1
#
_entry.id   AF-A0A929H0Q0-F1
#
_cell.length_a   1.000
_cell.length_b   1.000
_cell.length_c   1.000
_cell.angle_alpha   90.00
_cell.angle_beta   90.00
_cell.angle_gamma   90.00
#
_symmetry.space_group_name_H-M   'P 1'
#
loop_
_entity.id
_entity.type
_entity.pdbx_description
1 polymer ?
#
loop_
_entity_poly.entity_id
_entity_poly.type
_entity_poly.pdbx_seq_one_letter_code
_entity_poly.pdbx_strand_id
1 'polypeptide(L)'
;MLQALFSSRVRVKLLTHFFNHPEERFYARALSRQVEEHYNAVWQELNNLKRIGLLVSEQGANVKYYRLNPDFPIYEELKRIILKTSGLGQALREALDHLGAVEWAFIYGSVATGEEDFLSDVDLMLVG
;
A
#
# COMPACT_ATOMS: atom_id res chain seq x y z
N MET A 1 -1.39 -11.24 7.89
CA MET A 1 0.07 -11.50 7.84
C MET A 1 0.90 -10.27 8.22
N LEU A 2 0.84 -9.14 7.49
CA LEU A 2 1.69 -7.97 7.78
C LEU A 2 1.58 -7.45 9.23
N GLN A 3 0.38 -7.47 9.82
CA GLN A 3 0.18 -7.09 11.24
C GLN A 3 0.91 -7.99 12.24
N ALA A 4 1.32 -9.21 11.85
CA ALA A 4 2.14 -10.07 12.68
C ALA A 4 3.64 -9.75 12.55
N LEU A 5 4.07 -9.13 11.44
CA LEU A 5 5.45 -8.71 11.21
C LEU A 5 5.71 -7.29 11.76
N PHE A 6 4.71 -6.42 11.67
CA PHE A 6 4.79 -5.04 12.14
C PHE A 6 3.97 -4.86 13.41
N SER A 7 4.60 -4.28 14.44
CA SER A 7 3.98 -4.08 15.76
C SER A 7 2.77 -3.13 15.78
N SER A 8 2.60 -2.30 14.76
CA SER A 8 1.53 -1.30 14.68
C SER A 8 0.54 -1.63 13.58
N ARG A 9 -0.70 -1.97 13.97
CA ARG A 9 -1.82 -2.18 13.05
C ARG A 9 -2.10 -0.95 12.19
N VAL A 10 -2.08 0.23 12.80
CA VAL A 10 -2.32 1.51 12.11
C VAL A 10 -1.24 1.76 11.06
N ARG A 11 0.03 1.46 11.38
CA ARG A 11 1.13 1.57 10.42
C ARG A 11 0.90 0.67 9.20
N VAL A 12 0.52 -0.60 9.43
CA VAL A 12 0.24 -1.53 8.33
C VAL A 12 -0.87 -0.98 7.43
N LYS A 13 -1.98 -0.52 8.01
CA LYS A 13 -3.08 0.08 7.23
C LYS A 13 -2.64 1.31 6.43
N LEU A 14 -1.85 2.19 7.04
CA LEU A 14 -1.32 3.37 6.34
C LEU A 14 -0.37 2.98 5.21
N LEU A 15 0.57 2.06 5.44
CA LEU A 15 1.47 1.56 4.40
C LEU A 15 0.69 0.97 3.24
N THR A 16 -0.27 0.07 3.52
CA THR A 16 -1.14 -0.49 2.49
C THR A 16 -1.87 0.61 1.71
N HIS A 17 -2.44 1.60 2.40
CA HIS A 17 -3.15 2.68 1.72
C HIS A 17 -2.22 3.51 0.83
N PHE A 18 -1.08 3.97 1.35
CA PHE A 18 -0.13 4.79 0.58
C PHE A 18 0.43 4.05 -0.64
N PHE A 19 0.82 2.78 -0.51
CA PHE A 19 1.40 2.02 -1.63
C PHE A 19 0.36 1.57 -2.66
N ASN A 20 -0.93 1.51 -2.31
CA ASN A 20 -1.99 1.34 -3.30
C ASN A 20 -2.34 2.65 -4.04
N HIS A 21 -1.90 3.80 -3.52
CA HIS A 21 -2.15 5.14 -4.06
C HIS A 21 -0.86 5.98 -4.10
N PRO A 22 0.21 5.52 -4.78
CA PRO A 22 1.56 6.07 -4.59
C PRO A 22 1.72 7.52 -5.08
N GLU A 23 0.95 7.93 -6.08
CA GLU A 23 0.96 9.29 -6.67
C GLU A 23 0.07 10.28 -5.90
N GLU A 24 -0.73 9.80 -4.96
CA GLU A 24 -1.68 10.63 -4.22
C GLU A 24 -1.07 11.22 -2.95
N ARG A 25 -1.67 12.32 -2.48
CA ARG A 25 -1.33 12.94 -1.20
C ARG A 25 -2.55 13.04 -0.30
N PHE A 26 -2.35 12.77 0.98
CA PHE A 26 -3.45 12.65 1.93
C PHE A 26 -3.21 13.51 3.17
N TYR A 27 -4.29 13.97 3.78
CA TYR A 27 -4.24 14.63 5.08
C TYR A 27 -4.76 13.70 6.18
N ALA A 28 -4.27 13.88 7.41
CA ALA A 28 -4.49 12.94 8.51
C ALA A 28 -5.96 12.62 8.81
N ARG A 29 -6.87 13.60 8.68
CA ARG A 29 -8.32 13.40 8.88
C ARG A 29 -9.00 12.58 7.79
N ALA A 30 -8.55 12.67 6.54
CA ALA A 30 -9.05 11.79 5.48
C ALA A 30 -8.61 10.35 5.76
N LEU A 31 -7.30 10.18 6.03
CA LEU A 31 -6.73 8.87 6.32
C LEU A 31 -7.40 8.18 7.50
N SER A 32 -7.67 8.89 8.60
CA SER A 32 -8.36 8.29 9.75
C SER A 32 -9.72 7.70 9.40
N ARG A 33 -10.44 8.28 8.43
CA ARG A 33 -11.71 7.74 7.94
C ARG A 33 -11.49 6.57 6.98
N GLN A 34 -10.55 6.72 6.03
CA GLN A 34 -10.26 5.69 5.01
C GLN A 34 -9.68 4.41 5.61
N VAL A 35 -8.83 4.51 6.63
CA VAL A 35 -8.26 3.35 7.30
C VAL A 35 -9.08 2.88 8.51
N GLU A 36 -10.17 3.57 8.84
CA GLU A 36 -11.03 3.29 9.99
C GLU A 36 -10.23 3.17 11.30
N GLU A 37 -9.44 4.20 11.61
CA GLU A 37 -8.61 4.27 12.81
C GLU A 37 -8.73 5.64 13.48
N HIS A 38 -8.47 5.70 14.79
CA HIS A 38 -8.53 6.96 15.52
C HIS A 38 -7.50 7.98 14.99
N TYR A 39 -7.93 9.24 14.86
CA TYR A 39 -7.11 10.34 14.34
C TYR A 39 -5.75 10.45 15.05
N ASN A 40 -5.71 10.32 16.37
CA ASN A 40 -4.46 10.45 17.13
C ASN A 40 -3.45 9.34 16.78
N ALA A 41 -3.92 8.11 16.60
CA ALA A 41 -3.05 6.99 16.23
C ALA A 41 -2.52 7.15 14.80
N VAL A 42 -3.39 7.58 13.87
CA VAL A 42 -2.99 7.91 12.49
C VAL A 42 -1.98 9.05 12.47
N TRP A 43 -2.24 10.13 13.22
CA TRP A 43 -1.34 11.28 13.30
C TRP A 43 0.04 10.88 13.86
N GLN A 44 0.07 10.04 14.89
CA GLN A 44 1.31 9.54 15.47
C GLN A 44 2.11 8.70 14.47
N GLU A 45 1.46 7.77 13.77
CA GLU A 45 2.14 6.95 12.76
C GLU A 45 2.58 7.75 11.54
N LEU A 46 1.80 8.73 11.08
CA LEU A 46 2.21 9.64 10.01
C LEU A 46 3.48 10.42 10.38
N ASN A 47 3.59 10.90 11.62
CA ASN A 47 4.81 11.55 12.09
C ASN A 47 5.97 10.57 12.21
N ASN A 48 5.73 9.34 12.65
CA ASN A 48 6.78 8.30 12.70
C ASN A 48 7.32 7.98 11.30
N LEU A 49 6.42 7.76 10.33
CA LEU A 49 6.78 7.45 8.95
C LEU A 49 7.45 8.65 8.25
N LYS A 50 7.03 9.88 8.57
CA LYS A 50 7.74 11.09 8.14
C LYS A 50 9.14 11.16 8.74
N ARG A 51 9.27 10.90 10.04
CA ARG A 51 10.55 10.99 10.77
C ARG A 51 11.61 10.04 10.20
N ILE A 52 11.20 8.85 9.76
CA ILE A 52 12.12 7.90 9.11
C ILE A 52 12.38 8.23 7.63
N GLY A 53 11.64 9.19 7.04
CA GLY A 53 11.84 9.63 5.65
C GLY A 53 11.02 8.87 4.61
N LEU A 54 10.15 7.92 5.02
CA LEU A 54 9.26 7.22 4.08
C LEU A 54 8.15 8.14 3.56
N LEU A 55 7.68 9.07 4.38
CA LEU A 55 6.73 10.09 3.97
C LEU A 55 7.40 11.46 3.94
N VAL A 56 7.08 12.25 2.91
CA VAL A 56 7.30 13.70 2.93
C VAL A 56 5.99 14.41 3.26
N SER A 57 6.09 15.61 3.83
CA SER A 57 4.91 16.40 4.16
C SER A 57 4.99 17.81 3.58
N GLU A 58 3.89 18.28 3.03
CA GLU A 58 3.76 19.61 2.44
C GLU A 58 2.62 20.36 3.12
N GLN A 59 2.80 21.66 3.34
CA GLN A 59 1.76 22.52 3.87
C GLN A 59 0.94 23.07 2.69
N GLY A 60 -0.34 22.74 2.62
CA GLY A 60 -1.27 23.28 1.62
C GLY A 60 -2.32 24.15 2.30
N ALA A 61 -2.34 25.45 2.01
CA ALA A 61 -3.17 26.44 2.70
C ALA A 61 -3.08 26.27 4.24
N ASN A 62 -4.07 25.60 4.85
CA ASN A 62 -4.16 25.34 6.30
C ASN A 62 -4.10 23.85 6.67
N VAL A 63 -3.81 22.96 5.73
CA VAL A 63 -3.81 21.50 5.92
C VAL A 63 -2.43 20.94 5.58
N LYS A 64 -1.94 20.04 6.43
CA LYS A 64 -0.70 19.30 6.19
C LYS A 64 -1.00 18.02 5.43
N TYR A 65 -0.42 17.88 4.26
CA TYR A 65 -0.50 16.70 3.41
C TYR A 65 0.74 15.82 3.60
N TYR A 66 0.55 14.53 3.39
CA TYR A 66 1.58 13.50 3.42
C TYR A 66 1.51 12.71 2.12
N ARG A 67 2.67 12.38 1.55
CA ARG A 67 2.81 11.51 0.38
C ARG A 67 4.03 10.63 0.54
N LEU A 68 4.08 9.53 -0.22
CA LEU A 68 5.26 8.68 -0.27
C LEU A 68 6.48 9.44 -0.79
N ASN A 69 7.64 9.03 -0.30
CA ASN A 69 8.94 9.44 -0.80
C ASN A 69 9.53 8.32 -1.66
N PRO A 70 9.51 8.42 -3.01
CA PRO A 70 10.13 7.43 -3.88
C PRO A 70 11.65 7.26 -3.65
N ASP A 71 12.31 8.30 -3.13
CA ASP A 71 13.74 8.27 -2.81
C ASP A 71 14.07 7.53 -1.51
N PHE A 72 13.08 6.91 -0.84
CA PHE A 72 13.31 6.16 0.40
C PHE A 72 14.11 4.87 0.11
N PRO A 73 15.16 4.53 0.87
CA PRO A 73 16.12 3.47 0.51
C PRO A 73 15.56 2.08 0.26
N ILE A 74 14.38 1.75 0.81
CA ILE A 74 13.71 0.45 0.62
C ILE A 74 12.30 0.60 0.03
N TYR A 75 12.08 1.68 -0.73
CA TYR A 75 10.77 1.99 -1.30
C TYR A 75 10.22 0.84 -2.15
N GLU A 76 11.02 0.32 -3.08
CA GLU A 76 10.63 -0.75 -4.00
C GLU A 76 10.36 -2.07 -3.30
N GLU A 77 11.18 -2.43 -2.30
CA GLU A 77 10.97 -3.63 -1.50
C GLU A 77 9.67 -3.54 -0.70
N LEU A 78 9.38 -2.39 -0.10
CA LEU A 78 8.12 -2.15 0.61
C LEU A 78 6.94 -2.22 -0.36
N LYS A 79 7.01 -1.56 -1.52
CA LYS A 79 5.99 -1.62 -2.57
C LYS A 79 5.68 -3.08 -2.94
N ARG A 80 6.70 -3.87 -3.25
CA ARG A 80 6.57 -5.30 -3.61
C ARG A 80 5.99 -6.14 -2.48
N ILE A 81 6.38 -5.91 -1.23
CA ILE A 81 5.82 -6.62 -0.08
C ILE A 81 4.33 -6.29 0.07
N ILE A 82 3.97 -5.01 0.01
CA ILE A 82 2.58 -4.58 0.18
C ILE A 82 1.69 -5.11 -0.95
N LEU A 83 2.11 -5.00 -2.22
CA LEU A 83 1.35 -5.51 -3.38
C LEU A 83 1.08 -7.01 -3.31
N LYS A 84 2.05 -7.79 -2.84
CA LYS A 84 1.92 -9.25 -2.70
C LYS A 84 0.99 -9.68 -1.56
N THR A 85 0.81 -8.81 -0.57
CA THR A 85 0.23 -9.18 0.73
C THR A 85 -1.02 -8.41 1.10
N SER A 86 -1.39 -7.42 0.28
CA SER A 86 -2.58 -6.60 0.43
C SER A 86 -3.01 -6.05 -0.94
N GLY A 87 -4.22 -5.48 -1.01
CA GLY A 87 -4.74 -4.94 -2.27
C GLY A 87 -4.89 -6.05 -3.32
N LEU A 88 -4.18 -5.90 -4.44
CA LEU A 88 -4.24 -6.82 -5.58
C LEU A 88 -3.91 -8.27 -5.21
N GLY A 89 -2.81 -8.53 -4.51
CA GLY A 89 -2.42 -9.91 -4.18
C GLY A 89 -3.43 -10.63 -3.29
N GLN A 90 -4.15 -9.88 -2.44
CA GLN A 90 -5.24 -10.44 -1.62
C GLN A 90 -6.49 -10.65 -2.48
N ALA A 91 -6.90 -9.65 -3.26
CA ALA A 91 -8.07 -9.74 -4.13
C ALA A 91 -7.95 -10.91 -5.13
N LEU A 92 -6.74 -11.15 -5.66
CA LEU A 92 -6.47 -12.28 -6.55
C LEU A 92 -6.61 -13.62 -5.84
N ARG A 93 -6.10 -13.78 -4.62
CA ARG A 93 -6.30 -15.01 -3.84
C ARG A 93 -7.79 -15.28 -3.60
N GLU A 94 -8.50 -14.26 -3.13
CA GLU A 94 -9.93 -14.38 -2.87
C GLU A 94 -10.69 -14.72 -4.16
N ALA A 95 -10.36 -14.12 -5.31
CA ALA A 95 -10.98 -14.45 -6.58
C ALA A 95 -10.65 -15.87 -7.07
N LEU A 96 -9.38 -16.28 -6.95
CA LEU A 96 -8.91 -17.59 -7.43
C LEU A 96 -9.42 -18.75 -6.56
N ASP A 97 -9.63 -18.53 -5.26
CA ASP A 97 -10.25 -19.53 -4.37
C ASP A 97 -11.64 -19.96 -4.87
N HIS A 98 -12.33 -19.12 -5.64
CA HIS A 98 -13.65 -19.42 -6.21
C HIS A 98 -13.60 -20.07 -7.60
N LEU A 99 -12.44 -20.08 -8.28
CA LEU A 99 -12.27 -20.53 -9.68
C LEU A 99 -11.98 -22.02 -9.84
N GLY A 100 -11.71 -22.77 -8.76
CA GLY A 100 -11.47 -24.21 -8.79
C GLY A 100 -9.99 -24.59 -8.66
N ALA A 101 -9.56 -25.68 -9.31
CA ALA A 101 -8.19 -26.20 -9.22
C ALA A 101 -7.19 -25.29 -9.96
N VAL A 102 -6.74 -24.23 -9.29
CA VAL A 102 -5.58 -23.47 -9.70
C VAL A 102 -4.41 -23.91 -8.82
N GLU A 103 -3.46 -24.66 -9.37
CA GLU A 103 -2.25 -25.07 -8.67
C GLU A 103 -1.26 -23.91 -8.52
N TRP A 104 -1.13 -23.09 -9.57
CA TRP A 104 -0.22 -21.94 -9.60
C TRP A 104 -0.84 -20.73 -10.28
N ALA A 105 -0.57 -19.55 -9.72
CA ALA A 105 -0.92 -18.28 -10.31
C ALA A 105 0.29 -17.34 -10.31
N PHE A 106 0.61 -16.79 -11.47
CA PHE A 106 1.70 -15.83 -11.65
C PHE A 106 1.12 -14.48 -12.08
N ILE A 107 1.59 -13.41 -11.44
CA ILE A 107 1.39 -12.03 -11.90
C ILE A 107 2.57 -11.70 -12.81
N TYR A 108 2.31 -11.22 -14.02
CA TYR A 108 3.32 -10.75 -14.96
C TYR A 108 3.00 -9.33 -15.45
N GLY A 109 3.78 -8.81 -16.40
CA GLY A 109 3.55 -7.47 -16.94
C GLY A 109 4.04 -6.34 -16.04
N SER A 110 3.50 -5.13 -16.26
CA SER A 110 3.92 -3.89 -15.61
C SER A 110 3.81 -3.94 -14.09
N VAL A 111 2.79 -4.62 -13.58
CA VAL A 111 2.57 -4.85 -12.14
C VAL A 111 3.68 -5.70 -11.50
N ALA A 112 4.22 -6.66 -12.25
CA ALA A 112 5.32 -7.49 -11.75
C ALA A 112 6.67 -6.76 -11.81
N THR A 113 6.85 -5.87 -12.79
CA THR A 113 8.07 -5.06 -12.94
C THR A 113 8.08 -3.82 -12.03
N GLY A 114 6.92 -3.39 -11.53
CA GLY A 114 6.78 -2.21 -10.68
C GLY A 114 6.53 -0.92 -11.45
N GLU A 115 6.27 -1.02 -12.76
CA GLU A 115 6.06 0.08 -13.71
C GLU A 115 4.58 0.33 -13.99
N GLU A 116 3.68 -0.27 -13.21
CA GLU A 116 2.24 -0.09 -13.35
C GLU A 116 1.79 1.35 -13.04
N ASP A 117 0.86 1.85 -13.84
CA ASP A 117 0.15 3.11 -13.65
C ASP A 117 -1.36 2.89 -13.47
N PHE A 118 -2.13 3.97 -13.29
CA PHE A 118 -3.59 3.89 -13.11
C PHE A 118 -4.36 3.31 -14.31
N LEU A 119 -3.73 3.21 -15.48
CA LEU A 119 -4.32 2.64 -16.69
C LEU A 119 -3.88 1.19 -16.94
N SER A 120 -2.91 0.70 -16.16
CA SER A 120 -2.35 -0.62 -16.31
C SER A 120 -3.35 -1.70 -15.88
N ASP A 121 -3.47 -2.73 -16.71
CA ASP A 121 -4.15 -3.97 -16.40
C ASP A 121 -3.25 -4.93 -15.60
N VAL A 122 -3.87 -5.98 -15.06
CA VAL A 122 -3.16 -7.02 -14.31
C VAL A 122 -3.10 -8.27 -15.16
N ASP A 123 -1.90 -8.62 -15.60
CA ASP A 123 -1.66 -9.85 -16.34
C ASP A 123 -1.49 -11.06 -15.41
N LEU A 124 -2.29 -12.11 -15.67
CA LEU A 124 -2.31 -13.34 -14.86
C LEU A 124 -2.09 -14.58 -15.72
N MET A 125 -1.19 -15.45 -15.26
CA MET A 125 -1.03 -16.80 -15.81
C MET A 125 -1.49 -17.80 -14.76
N LEU A 126 -2.48 -18.61 -15.10
CA LEU A 126 -3.04 -19.65 -14.24
C LEU A 126 -2.62 -21.02 -14.76
N VAL A 127 -2.22 -21.90 -13.84
CA VAL A 127 -1.91 -23.32 -14.09
C VAL A 127 -2.76 -24.14 -13.13
N GLY A 128 -3.43 -25.17 -13.64
CA GLY A 128 -4.36 -26.02 -12.90
C GLY A 128 -4.40 -27.43 -13.44
#